data_AF-A0A0L9TP85-F1
#
_entry.id   AF-A0A0L9TP85-F1
#
_cell.length_a   1.000
_cell.length_b   1.000
_cell.length_c   1.000
_cell.angle_alpha   90.00
_cell.angle_beta   90.00
_cell.angle_gamma   90.00
#
_symmetry.space_group_name_H-M   'P 1'
#
loop_
_entity.id
_entity.type
_entity.pdbx_description
1 polymer ?
#
loop_
_entity_poly.entity_id
_entity_poly.type
_entity_poly.pdbx_seq_one_letter_code
_entity_poly.pdbx_strand_id
1 'polypeptide(L)'
;MVGLGGMIQGPFSIFDAKMFDDCLRHHHAIYAGCQPGSTAVGLDGLDGGLLTARPSPKVADLGFVGEVARVDPIIFCSLIDTNHIPVVTSIAVAVEDSGQPYSINADTVAGELAAALGARS
;
A
#
# COMPACT_ATOMS: atom_id res chain seq x y z
N MET A 1 19.81 -16.23 27.85
CA MET A 1 20.10 -15.34 26.71
C MET A 1 19.24 -15.84 25.56
N VAL A 2 18.13 -15.15 25.29
CA VAL A 2 17.02 -15.67 24.48
C VAL A 2 17.44 -15.69 23.00
N GLY A 3 17.38 -16.85 22.36
CA GLY A 3 17.59 -17.01 20.94
C GLY A 3 16.40 -16.52 20.14
N LEU A 4 16.63 -15.62 19.19
CA LEU A 4 15.67 -15.08 18.22
C LEU A 4 15.30 -16.07 17.10
N GLY A 5 15.40 -17.38 17.38
CA GLY A 5 15.16 -18.45 16.41
C GLY A 5 13.81 -19.10 16.61
N GLY A 6 12.72 -18.44 16.21
CA GLY A 6 11.44 -19.13 16.07
C GLY A 6 10.20 -18.26 16.24
N MET A 7 9.83 -17.49 15.21
CA MET A 7 8.45 -17.02 15.01
C MET A 7 8.20 -16.73 13.51
N ILE A 8 8.32 -17.73 12.64
CA ILE A 8 7.74 -17.70 11.28
C ILE A 8 7.25 -19.10 10.89
N GLN A 9 6.28 -19.61 11.66
CA GLN A 9 5.50 -20.80 11.30
C GLN A 9 4.03 -20.51 11.72
N GLY A 10 3.30 -19.84 10.83
CA GLY A 10 1.93 -19.30 10.96
C GLY A 10 1.53 -18.66 9.61
N PRO A 11 0.27 -18.26 9.35
CA PRO A 11 -0.42 -18.26 8.05
C PRO A 11 0.05 -17.18 7.03
N PHE A 12 1.35 -17.09 6.76
CA PHE A 12 1.95 -16.20 5.77
C PHE A 12 1.71 -16.63 4.31
N SER A 13 0.86 -17.66 4.07
CA SER A 13 0.46 -18.08 2.72
C SER A 13 -0.71 -17.27 2.14
N ILE A 14 -1.20 -16.25 2.85
CA ILE A 14 -2.36 -15.44 2.40
C ILE A 14 -1.97 -14.32 1.41
N PHE A 15 -0.67 -14.04 1.26
CA PHE A 15 -0.14 -13.13 0.26
C PHE A 15 0.39 -13.91 -0.94
N ASP A 16 -0.51 -14.60 -1.64
CA ASP A 16 -0.17 -15.12 -2.95
C ASP A 16 -0.10 -13.93 -3.91
N ALA A 17 0.99 -13.79 -4.68
CA ALA A 17 1.20 -12.71 -5.64
C ALA A 17 0.02 -12.57 -6.61
N LYS A 18 -0.71 -13.68 -6.84
CA LYS A 18 -1.96 -13.71 -7.60
C LYS A 18 -3.08 -12.82 -7.02
N MET A 19 -3.20 -12.73 -5.70
CA MET A 19 -4.24 -11.91 -5.04
C MET A 19 -3.98 -10.41 -5.21
N PHE A 20 -2.71 -10.02 -5.29
CA PHE A 20 -2.29 -8.66 -5.64
C PHE A 20 -2.55 -8.36 -7.13
N ASP A 21 -2.24 -9.30 -8.04
CA ASP A 21 -2.49 -9.15 -9.48
C ASP A 21 -3.98 -8.94 -9.82
N ASP A 22 -4.89 -9.59 -9.10
CA ASP A 22 -6.33 -9.41 -9.31
C ASP A 22 -6.85 -8.04 -8.79
N CYS A 23 -6.19 -7.40 -7.81
CA CYS A 23 -6.51 -6.03 -7.38
C CYS A 23 -6.12 -4.96 -8.41
N LEU A 24 -5.01 -5.18 -9.12
CA LEU A 24 -4.48 -4.25 -10.11
C LEU A 24 -5.45 -3.99 -11.26
N ARG A 25 -6.30 -4.97 -11.60
CA ARG A 25 -7.16 -4.92 -12.79
C ARG A 25 -8.28 -3.86 -12.76
N HIS A 26 -8.51 -3.18 -11.62
CA HIS A 26 -9.54 -2.15 -11.49
C HIS A 26 -9.03 -0.77 -11.02
N HIS A 27 -7.73 -0.49 -11.20
CA HIS A 27 -7.07 0.82 -11.30
C HIS A 27 -7.29 1.91 -10.22
N HIS A 28 -8.11 1.72 -9.19
CA HIS A 28 -8.43 2.78 -8.22
C HIS A 28 -8.41 2.35 -6.74
N ALA A 29 -8.24 1.05 -6.47
CA ALA A 29 -8.29 0.52 -5.11
C ALA A 29 -7.38 -0.71 -4.97
N ILE A 30 -6.54 -0.73 -3.94
CA ILE A 30 -5.67 -1.86 -3.60
C ILE A 30 -6.28 -2.62 -2.43
N TYR A 31 -6.47 -3.94 -2.55
CA TYR A 31 -7.00 -4.80 -1.48
C TYR A 31 -5.97 -5.83 -1.02
N ALA A 32 -6.00 -6.22 0.26
CA ALA A 32 -5.24 -7.35 0.77
C ALA A 32 -6.08 -8.23 1.70
N GLY A 33 -6.29 -9.48 1.30
CA GLY A 33 -6.88 -10.55 2.11
C GLY A 33 -8.40 -10.51 2.21
N CYS A 34 -9.04 -11.67 2.15
CA CYS A 34 -10.48 -11.82 2.39
C CYS A 34 -10.72 -13.01 3.32
N GLN A 35 -11.17 -12.75 4.56
CA GLN A 35 -11.81 -13.78 5.38
C GLN A 35 -13.32 -13.53 5.45
N PRO A 36 -14.17 -14.57 5.47
CA PRO A 36 -15.60 -14.40 5.68
C PRO A 36 -15.86 -13.58 6.95
N GLY A 37 -16.65 -12.52 6.84
CA GLY A 37 -16.95 -11.61 7.94
C GLY A 37 -15.96 -10.45 8.14
N SER A 38 -14.94 -10.30 7.28
CA SER A 38 -14.06 -9.12 7.30
C SER A 38 -14.80 -7.86 6.85
N THR A 39 -14.45 -6.72 7.43
CA THR A 39 -14.99 -5.41 7.03
C THR A 39 -13.95 -4.65 6.20
N ALA A 40 -14.38 -4.06 5.08
CA ALA A 40 -13.51 -3.23 4.26
C ALA A 40 -13.30 -1.85 4.90
N VAL A 41 -12.06 -1.35 4.89
CA VAL A 41 -11.68 -0.06 5.44
C VAL A 41 -10.95 0.74 4.37
N GLY A 42 -11.49 1.89 4.00
CA GLY A 42 -10.86 2.79 3.04
C GLY A 42 -9.68 3.54 3.66
N LEU A 43 -8.59 3.63 2.92
CA LEU A 43 -7.41 4.43 3.22
C LEU A 43 -7.02 5.28 2.00
N ASP A 44 -6.47 6.46 2.24
CA ASP A 44 -5.62 7.13 1.28
C ASP A 44 -4.14 7.01 1.68
N GLY A 45 -3.24 7.57 0.87
CA GLY A 45 -1.81 7.55 1.16
C GLY A 45 -1.40 8.42 2.35
N LEU A 46 -2.23 9.37 2.78
CA LEU A 46 -1.95 10.24 3.91
C LEU A 46 -2.25 9.53 5.23
N ASP A 47 -3.25 8.65 5.24
CA ASP A 47 -3.65 7.89 6.42
C ASP A 47 -2.47 7.13 7.03
N GLY A 48 -2.12 7.47 8.28
CA GLY A 48 -0.98 6.87 8.99
C GLY A 48 0.38 7.10 8.32
N GLY A 49 0.47 7.99 7.32
CA GLY A 49 1.69 8.18 6.51
C GLY A 49 1.98 7.01 5.56
N LEU A 50 0.94 6.27 5.15
CA LEU A 50 1.06 5.06 4.33
C LEU A 50 1.91 5.26 3.07
N LEU A 51 1.72 6.39 2.37
CA LEU A 51 2.44 6.77 1.18
C LEU A 51 2.98 8.20 1.30
N THR A 52 4.20 8.38 0.85
CA THR A 52 4.76 9.71 0.59
C THR A 52 4.96 9.87 -0.91
N ALA A 53 4.46 10.96 -1.48
CA ALA A 53 4.66 11.28 -2.89
C ALA A 53 5.95 12.07 -3.11
N ARG A 54 6.47 12.01 -4.33
CA ARG A 54 7.34 13.04 -4.91
C ARG A 54 6.79 13.47 -6.27
N PRO A 55 7.00 14.72 -6.72
CA PRO A 55 6.56 15.16 -8.04
C PRO A 55 7.15 14.28 -9.13
N SER A 56 6.34 13.88 -10.12
CA SER A 56 6.86 13.17 -11.28
C SER A 56 7.73 14.11 -12.12
N PRO A 57 8.80 13.63 -12.80
CA PRO A 57 9.53 14.43 -13.78
C PRO A 57 8.62 14.97 -14.90
N LYS A 58 7.45 14.36 -15.12
CA LYS A 58 6.44 14.75 -16.10
C LYS A 58 5.36 15.68 -15.53
N VAL A 59 5.55 16.22 -14.32
CA VAL A 59 4.57 17.11 -13.64
C VAL A 59 4.19 18.32 -14.51
N ALA A 60 5.13 18.84 -15.31
CA ALA A 60 4.87 19.96 -16.22
C ALA A 60 3.84 19.63 -17.31
N ASP A 61 3.76 18.37 -17.73
CA ASP A 61 2.88 17.91 -18.80
C ASP A 61 1.58 17.29 -18.27
N LEU A 62 1.61 16.70 -17.07
CA LEU A 62 0.53 15.89 -16.50
C LEU A 62 -0.19 16.54 -15.31
N GLY A 63 0.29 17.70 -14.82
CA GLY A 63 -0.25 18.35 -13.63
C GLY A 63 0.16 17.62 -12.34
N PHE A 64 -0.75 17.46 -11.38
CA PHE A 64 -0.48 16.88 -10.05
C PHE A 64 -0.30 15.35 -10.06
N VAL A 65 0.63 14.86 -10.89
CA VAL A 65 1.03 13.46 -10.96
C VAL A 65 2.35 13.25 -10.23
N GLY A 66 2.38 12.23 -9.38
CA GLY A 66 3.53 11.91 -8.53
C GLY A 66 4.03 10.48 -8.71
N GLU A 67 5.15 10.22 -8.06
CA GLU A 67 5.73 8.89 -7.86
C GLU A 67 5.76 8.57 -6.37
N VAL A 68 5.85 7.28 -6.03
CA VAL A 68 6.04 6.85 -4.64
C VAL A 68 7.48 7.20 -4.21
N ALA A 69 7.61 8.01 -3.15
CA ALA A 69 8.88 8.32 -2.52
C ALA A 69 9.17 7.41 -1.33
N ARG A 70 8.13 7.04 -0.58
CA ARG A 70 8.22 6.16 0.60
C ARG A 70 6.89 5.45 0.81
N VAL A 71 6.96 4.22 1.31
CA VAL A 71 5.82 3.46 1.84
C VAL A 71 6.07 3.16 3.32
N ASP A 72 5.05 3.36 4.16
CA ASP A 72 5.04 2.95 5.57
C ASP A 72 3.83 2.05 5.84
N PRO A 73 3.99 0.71 5.82
CA PRO A 73 2.85 -0.21 5.81
C PRO A 73 2.23 -0.43 7.19
N ILE A 74 2.64 0.28 8.25
CA ILE A 74 2.21 0.01 9.63
C ILE A 74 0.68 -0.01 9.79
N ILE A 75 -0.01 1.02 9.27
CA ILE A 75 -1.48 1.09 9.36
C ILE A 75 -2.16 0.01 8.53
N PHE A 76 -1.60 -0.31 7.37
CA PHE A 76 -2.09 -1.34 6.46
C PHE A 76 -2.02 -2.73 7.12
N CYS A 77 -0.86 -3.07 7.71
CA CYS A 77 -0.68 -4.30 8.46
C CYS A 77 -1.62 -4.38 9.68
N SER A 78 -1.79 -3.28 10.41
CA SER A 78 -2.67 -3.24 11.59
C SER A 78 -4.13 -3.57 11.26
N LEU A 79 -4.61 -3.12 10.09
CA LEU A 79 -5.95 -3.45 9.62
C LEU A 79 -6.10 -4.94 9.28
N ILE A 80 -5.09 -5.50 8.61
CA ILE A 80 -5.05 -6.94 8.30
C ILE A 80 -5.05 -7.77 9.59
N ASP A 81 -4.20 -7.41 10.56
CA ASP A 81 -4.07 -8.09 11.85
C ASP A 81 -5.37 -8.05 12.68
N THR A 82 -6.25 -7.08 12.40
CA THR A 82 -7.55 -6.90 13.07
C THR A 82 -8.74 -7.38 12.23
N ASN A 83 -8.49 -8.22 11.21
CA ASN A 83 -9.51 -8.80 10.34
C ASN A 83 -10.30 -7.77 9.50
N HIS A 84 -9.61 -6.72 9.05
CA HIS A 84 -10.11 -5.75 8.09
C HIS A 84 -9.45 -5.93 6.72
N ILE A 85 -10.17 -5.54 5.68
CA ILE A 85 -9.67 -5.49 4.30
C ILE A 85 -9.30 -4.03 4.01
N PRO A 86 -8.03 -3.63 4.06
CA PRO A 86 -7.65 -2.27 3.69
C PRO A 86 -7.89 -2.06 2.19
N VAL A 87 -8.45 -0.90 1.84
CA VAL A 87 -8.77 -0.47 0.48
C VAL A 87 -8.08 0.87 0.23
N VAL A 88 -6.96 0.86 -0.48
CA VAL A 88 -6.10 2.05 -0.60
C VAL A 88 -6.35 2.80 -1.91
N THR A 89 -6.58 4.11 -1.82
CA THR A 89 -6.58 5.03 -2.97
C THR A 89 -5.18 5.58 -3.23
N SER A 90 -4.82 5.81 -4.50
CA SER A 90 -3.45 6.16 -4.91
C SER A 90 -3.12 7.66 -4.84
N ILE A 91 -3.64 8.35 -3.81
CA ILE A 91 -3.35 9.76 -3.54
C ILE A 91 -2.37 9.86 -2.37
N ALA A 92 -1.33 10.68 -2.51
CA ALA A 92 -0.38 10.94 -1.44
C ALA A 92 0.16 12.37 -1.52
N VAL A 93 0.72 12.86 -0.41
CA VAL A 93 1.30 14.21 -0.34
C VAL A 93 2.82 14.16 -0.41
N ALA A 94 3.41 15.19 -1.03
CA ALA A 94 4.85 15.39 -0.97
C ALA A 94 5.24 16.11 0.32
N VAL A 95 6.29 15.63 0.99
CA VAL A 95 6.84 16.28 2.20
C VAL A 95 7.42 17.65 1.85
N GLU A 96 8.00 17.77 0.66
CA GLU A 96 8.77 18.95 0.26
C GLU A 96 7.91 20.07 -0.33
N ASP A 97 6.71 19.74 -0.83
CA ASP A 97 5.87 20.69 -1.59
C ASP A 97 4.61 21.11 -0.81
N SER A 98 4.81 21.57 0.44
CA SER A 98 3.76 22.15 1.30
C SER A 98 2.53 21.26 1.56
N GLY A 99 2.63 19.95 1.35
CA GLY A 99 1.50 19.02 1.48
C GLY A 99 0.60 18.97 0.25
N GLN A 100 1.09 19.37 -0.92
CA GLN A 100 0.38 19.22 -2.20
C GLN A 100 0.06 17.74 -2.46
N PRO A 101 -1.23 17.37 -2.69
CA PRO A 101 -1.60 16.02 -3.08
C PRO A 101 -1.22 15.74 -4.53
N TYR A 102 -0.75 14.51 -4.78
CA TYR A 102 -0.44 13.96 -6.08
C TYR A 102 -1.21 12.67 -6.32
N SER A 103 -1.65 12.49 -7.56
CA SER A 103 -2.17 11.22 -8.05
C SER A 103 -1.02 10.35 -8.54
N ILE A 104 -0.91 9.16 -7.98
CA ILE A 104 0.09 8.16 -8.34
C ILE A 104 -0.62 7.05 -9.12
N ASN A 105 0.06 6.46 -10.11
CA ASN A 105 -0.44 5.28 -10.81
C ASN A 105 -0.68 4.14 -9.80
N ALA A 106 -1.89 3.58 -9.78
CA ALA A 106 -2.29 2.56 -8.80
C ALA A 106 -1.45 1.28 -8.89
N ASP A 107 -1.01 0.89 -10.09
CA ASP A 107 -0.15 -0.29 -10.27
C ASP A 107 1.22 -0.07 -9.63
N THR A 108 1.73 1.15 -9.73
CA THR A 108 2.97 1.56 -9.05
C THR A 108 2.80 1.51 -7.53
N VAL A 109 1.70 2.05 -7.00
CA VAL A 109 1.43 2.00 -5.55
C VAL A 109 1.33 0.57 -5.05
N ALA A 110 0.62 -0.30 -5.76
CA ALA A 110 0.48 -1.70 -5.38
C ALA A 110 1.82 -2.45 -5.45
N GLY A 111 2.65 -2.21 -6.47
CA GLY A 111 3.99 -2.79 -6.56
C GLY A 111 4.90 -2.37 -5.41
N GLU A 112 4.91 -1.08 -5.08
CA GLU A 112 5.70 -0.54 -3.97
C GLU A 112 5.18 -1.02 -2.60
N LEU A 113 3.85 -1.10 -2.43
CA LEU A 113 3.24 -1.63 -1.20
C LEU A 113 3.54 -3.12 -1.04
N ALA A 114 3.46 -3.91 -2.11
CA ALA A 114 3.84 -5.32 -2.10
C ALA A 114 5.33 -5.49 -1.72
N ALA A 115 6.21 -4.68 -2.31
CA ALA A 115 7.63 -4.68 -1.99
C ALA A 115 7.89 -4.31 -0.51
N ALA A 116 7.20 -3.29 0.01
CA ALA A 116 7.29 -2.87 1.41
C ALA A 116 6.79 -3.93 2.40
N LEU A 117 5.79 -4.73 2.00
CA LEU A 117 5.26 -5.86 2.76
C LEU A 117 6.13 -7.13 2.64
N GLY A 118 7.18 -7.11 1.82
CA GLY A 118 8.03 -8.27 1.57
C GLY A 118 7.36 -9.36 0.72
N ALA A 119 6.27 -9.03 0.04
CA ALA A 119 5.67 -9.92 -0.95
C ALA A 119 6.62 -10.03 -2.16
N ARG A 120 6.89 -11.25 -2.61
CA ARG A 120 7.70 -11.50 -3.81
C ARG A 120 6.79 -11.59 -5.02
N SER A 121 7.21 -10.97 -6.12
CA SER A 121 6.62 -11.13 -7.45
C SER A 121 6.91 -12.48 -8.07
#